data_AF-A0A6C0JHY0-F1
#
_entry.id   AF-A0A6C0JHY0-F1
#
_cell.length_a   1.000
_cell.length_b   1.000
_cell.length_c   1.000
_cell.angle_alpha   90.00
_cell.angle_beta   90.00
_cell.angle_gamma   90.00
#
_symmetry.space_group_name_H-M   'P 1'
#
loop_
_entity.id
_entity.type
_entity.pdbx_description
1 polymer ?
#
loop_
_entity_poly.entity_id
_entity_poly.type
_entity_poly.pdbx_seq_one_letter_code
_entity_poly.pdbx_strand_id
1 'polypeptide(L)'
;MESLWIDDPASLFTKKTWYKFVPTSSMDIPTAMNSIVRFTVYISVILFLARGASAYLLAIPLVLVLTIMAVKLFPNARTLEAFTEKATAIMKEYTYPSGKNPFMNPLLTEILDNPNRAPSAPVTSNKVKRQIEEAFKETSDLYMDTSDKFDLAQSMRTFASIQSGLIPNDQDEFLKFLAKGIDEPDYSSTFLARRAKEKSEGYVDAQGSAAMTGLSNSTDKPTGVTPAGTA
;
A
#
# COMPACT_ATOMS: atom_id res chain seq x y z
N MET A 1 -3.64 8.34 26.60
CA MET A 1 -4.65 9.08 25.81
C MET A 1 -4.96 10.35 26.58
N GLU A 2 -4.81 11.52 25.95
CA GLU A 2 -5.19 12.80 26.56
C GLU A 2 -6.68 13.03 26.27
N SER A 3 -7.44 13.56 27.25
CA SER A 3 -8.82 14.01 26.99
C SER A 3 -8.78 15.26 26.12
N LEU A 4 -9.82 15.49 25.32
CA LEU A 4 -9.94 16.73 24.56
C LEU A 4 -10.10 17.92 25.51
N TRP A 5 -9.53 19.07 25.14
CA TRP A 5 -9.58 20.29 25.95
C TRP A 5 -11.00 20.80 26.24
N ILE A 6 -11.99 20.41 25.42
CA ILE A 6 -13.40 20.76 25.60
C ILE A 6 -13.96 20.11 26.88
N ASP A 7 -13.54 18.89 27.19
CA ASP A 7 -13.98 18.15 28.37
C ASP A 7 -13.11 18.50 29.60
N ASP A 8 -11.81 18.69 29.39
CA ASP A 8 -10.87 19.10 30.43
C ASP A 8 -9.96 20.25 29.93
N PRO A 9 -10.30 21.52 30.22
CA PRO A 9 -9.49 22.67 29.83
C PRO A 9 -8.09 22.69 30.47
N ALA A 10 -7.91 22.06 31.63
CA ALA A 10 -6.62 22.02 32.33
C ALA A 10 -5.59 21.14 31.58
N SER A 11 -6.07 20.24 30.72
CA SER A 11 -5.22 19.40 29.86
C SER A 11 -4.29 20.22 28.96
N LEU A 12 -4.67 21.44 28.57
CA LEU A 12 -3.85 22.32 27.71
C LEU A 12 -2.54 22.75 28.37
N PHE A 13 -2.51 22.91 29.70
CA PHE A 13 -1.40 23.52 30.43
C PHE A 13 -0.73 22.57 31.43
N THR A 14 -0.92 21.26 31.28
CA THR A 14 -0.37 20.28 32.21
C THR A 14 1.15 20.10 32.01
N LYS A 15 1.90 19.92 33.12
CA LYS A 15 3.38 19.72 33.13
C LYS A 15 3.88 18.53 32.27
N LYS A 16 3.01 17.58 31.93
CA LYS A 16 3.34 16.42 31.09
C LYS A 16 3.08 16.66 29.59
N THR A 17 2.34 17.72 29.24
CA THR A 17 1.79 17.91 27.90
C THR A 17 2.17 19.25 27.27
N TRP A 18 2.70 20.19 28.06
CA TRP A 18 3.11 21.53 27.61
C TRP A 18 4.10 21.53 26.45
N TYR A 19 4.99 20.52 26.35
CA TYR A 19 5.97 20.38 25.28
C TYR A 19 5.40 19.73 24.00
N LYS A 20 4.20 19.13 24.07
CA LYS A 20 3.50 18.54 22.92
C LYS A 20 2.58 19.56 22.28
N PHE A 21 3.16 20.47 21.51
CA PHE A 21 2.41 21.51 20.81
C PHE A 21 2.39 21.33 19.28
N VAL A 22 3.32 20.58 18.68
CA VAL A 22 3.28 20.28 17.24
C VAL A 22 2.57 18.95 16.99
N PRO A 23 1.50 18.89 16.17
CA PRO A 23 0.84 17.62 15.84
C PRO A 23 1.76 16.75 14.99
N THR A 24 1.91 15.47 15.36
CA THR A 24 2.65 14.46 14.58
C THR A 24 1.73 13.30 14.21
N SER A 25 2.04 12.59 13.11
CA SER A 25 1.22 11.46 12.62
C SER A 25 1.11 10.28 13.60
N SER A 26 1.99 10.23 14.60
CA SER A 26 1.97 9.24 15.67
C SER A 26 1.01 9.59 16.83
N MET A 27 0.41 10.78 16.84
CA MET A 27 -0.48 11.22 17.91
C MET A 27 -1.91 10.75 17.68
N ASP A 28 -2.57 10.40 18.78
CA ASP A 28 -4.01 10.16 18.82
C ASP A 28 -4.79 11.46 18.55
N ILE A 29 -6.00 11.35 17.99
CA ILE A 29 -6.78 12.49 17.47
C ILE A 29 -7.01 13.59 18.53
N PRO A 30 -7.49 13.30 19.76
CA PRO A 30 -7.63 14.31 20.82
C PRO A 30 -6.31 14.97 21.20
N THR A 31 -5.21 14.20 21.19
CA THR A 31 -3.87 14.72 21.51
C THR A 31 -3.38 15.66 20.41
N ALA A 32 -3.60 15.32 19.14
CA ALA A 32 -3.28 16.17 18.01
C ALA A 32 -4.11 17.47 18.01
N MET A 33 -5.41 17.41 18.30
CA MET A 33 -6.27 18.59 18.41
C MET A 33 -5.84 19.53 19.55
N ASN A 34 -5.51 18.98 20.72
CA ASN A 34 -4.98 19.77 21.84
C ASN A 34 -3.62 20.41 21.48
N SER A 35 -2.79 19.71 20.70
CA SER A 35 -1.49 20.23 20.26
C SER A 35 -1.67 21.46 19.36
N ILE A 36 -2.62 21.44 18.41
CA ILE A 36 -2.96 22.58 17.56
C ILE A 36 -3.37 23.81 18.37
N VAL A 37 -4.20 23.63 19.40
CA VAL A 37 -4.59 24.72 20.30
C VAL A 37 -3.38 25.27 21.05
N ARG A 38 -2.55 24.41 21.65
CA ARG A 38 -1.32 24.84 22.35
C ARG A 38 -0.37 25.61 21.45
N PHE A 39 -0.12 25.12 20.23
CA PHE A 39 0.71 25.82 19.24
C PHE A 39 0.19 27.21 18.93
N THR A 40 -1.13 27.34 18.75
CA THR A 40 -1.76 28.63 18.48
C THR A 40 -1.60 29.59 19.66
N VAL A 41 -1.80 29.11 20.89
CA VAL A 41 -1.59 29.95 22.09
C VAL A 41 -0.14 30.42 22.18
N TYR A 42 0.83 29.52 22.00
CA TYR A 42 2.25 29.86 22.11
C TYR A 42 2.69 30.84 21.02
N ILE A 43 2.35 30.57 19.76
CA ILE A 43 2.74 31.43 18.64
C ILE A 43 2.06 32.80 18.73
N SER A 44 0.81 32.84 19.17
CA SER A 44 0.05 34.09 19.36
C SER A 44 0.69 34.98 20.44
N VAL A 45 1.07 34.40 21.58
CA VAL A 45 1.75 35.15 22.66
C VAL A 45 3.13 35.61 22.21
N ILE A 46 3.91 34.75 21.55
CA ILE A 46 5.25 35.12 21.04
C ILE A 46 5.16 36.27 20.03
N LEU A 47 4.21 36.21 19.09
CA LEU A 47 3.99 37.27 18.10
C LEU A 47 3.49 38.57 18.73
N PHE A 48 2.62 38.48 19.74
CA PHE A 48 2.19 39.64 20.52
C PHE A 48 3.38 40.32 21.21
N LEU A 49 4.25 39.56 21.87
CA LEU A 49 5.44 40.11 22.54
C LEU A 49 6.46 40.68 21.56
N ALA A 50 6.64 40.06 20.38
CA ALA A 50 7.60 40.50 19.38
C ALA A 50 7.18 41.78 18.66
N ARG A 51 5.88 41.94 18.35
CA ARG A 51 5.36 43.05 17.53
C ARG A 51 4.56 44.09 18.31
N GLY A 52 4.10 43.77 19.52
CA GLY A 52 3.28 44.64 20.37
C GLY A 52 1.83 44.83 19.90
N ALA A 53 1.39 44.14 18.85
CA ALA A 53 0.05 44.30 18.30
C ALA A 53 -0.92 43.28 18.94
N SER A 54 -1.96 43.77 19.62
CA SER A 54 -2.98 42.92 20.29
C SER A 54 -3.78 42.05 19.32
N ALA A 55 -3.79 42.39 18.02
CA ALA A 55 -4.47 41.62 16.98
C ALA A 55 -4.03 40.14 16.94
N TYR A 56 -2.77 39.84 17.27
CA TYR A 56 -2.29 38.45 17.28
C TYR A 56 -3.00 37.57 18.33
N LEU A 57 -3.49 38.16 19.42
CA LEU A 57 -4.23 37.44 20.46
C LEU A 57 -5.62 36.96 19.99
N LEU A 58 -6.15 37.54 18.90
CA LEU A 58 -7.43 37.11 18.30
C LEU A 58 -7.35 35.72 17.66
N ALA A 59 -6.15 35.21 17.38
CA ALA A 59 -5.96 33.84 16.88
C ALA A 59 -6.42 32.78 17.89
N ILE A 60 -6.33 33.07 19.20
CA ILE A 60 -6.70 32.15 20.27
C ILE A 60 -8.20 31.82 20.24
N PRO A 61 -9.13 32.79 20.40
CA PRO A 61 -10.56 32.48 20.34
C PRO A 61 -10.99 31.93 18.98
N LEU A 62 -10.35 32.36 17.89
CA LEU A 62 -10.63 31.84 16.56
C LEU A 62 -10.36 30.33 16.45
N VAL A 63 -9.19 29.86 16.90
CA VAL A 63 -8.85 28.43 16.86
C VAL A 63 -9.68 27.61 17.86
N LEU A 64 -10.04 28.16 19.02
CA LEU A 64 -10.95 27.50 19.95
C LEU A 64 -12.33 27.27 19.31
N VAL A 65 -12.87 28.26 18.60
CA VAL A 65 -14.14 28.12 17.87
C VAL A 65 -14.02 27.10 16.72
N LEU A 66 -12.94 27.16 15.94
CA LEU A 66 -12.72 26.23 14.83
C LEU A 66 -12.60 24.78 15.32
N THR A 67 -11.94 24.55 16.45
CA THR A 67 -11.80 23.20 17.02
C THR A 67 -13.11 22.68 17.59
N ILE A 68 -13.93 23.53 18.23
CA ILE A 68 -15.31 23.15 18.62
C ILE A 68 -16.15 22.81 17.38
N MET A 69 -16.08 23.63 16.34
CA MET A 69 -16.81 23.41 15.09
C MET A 69 -16.41 22.09 14.43
N ALA A 70 -15.11 21.78 14.37
CA ALA A 70 -14.61 20.53 13.81
C ALA A 70 -15.14 19.30 14.56
N VAL A 71 -15.14 19.32 15.89
CA VAL A 71 -15.67 18.21 16.71
C VAL A 71 -17.16 18.01 16.50
N LYS A 72 -17.92 19.11 16.38
CA LYS A 72 -19.37 19.06 16.14
C LYS A 72 -19.73 18.57 14.73
N LEU A 73 -18.94 18.93 13.72
CA LEU A 73 -19.17 18.51 12.33
C LEU A 73 -18.72 17.08 12.06
N PHE A 74 -17.70 16.59 12.77
CA PHE A 74 -17.11 15.27 12.57
C PHE A 74 -17.12 14.46 13.88
N PRO A 75 -18.29 14.05 14.39
CA PRO A 75 -18.41 13.32 15.66
C PRO A 75 -17.81 11.90 15.60
N ASN A 76 -17.75 11.31 14.39
CA ASN A 76 -17.13 10.01 14.18
C ASN A 76 -15.78 10.20 13.50
N ALA A 77 -14.71 9.73 14.15
CA ALA A 77 -13.40 9.63 13.51
C ALA A 77 -13.53 8.69 12.30
N ARG A 78 -13.45 9.23 11.09
CA ARG A 78 -13.34 8.41 9.88
C ARG A 78 -11.97 7.75 9.94
N THR A 79 -11.94 6.48 10.34
CA THR A 79 -10.76 5.65 10.12
C THR A 79 -10.54 5.61 8.60
N LEU A 80 -9.34 5.96 8.14
CA LEU A 80 -8.93 5.81 6.74
C LEU A 80 -8.70 4.33 6.46
N GLU A 81 -9.73 3.50 6.65
CA GLU A 81 -9.65 2.04 6.53
C GLU A 81 -9.46 1.58 5.08
N ALA A 82 -9.65 2.47 4.11
CA ALA A 82 -9.47 2.19 2.69
C ALA A 82 -8.03 1.76 2.29
N PHE A 83 -7.02 1.91 3.17
CA PHE A 83 -5.66 1.44 2.90
C PHE A 83 -5.14 0.38 3.89
N THR A 84 -5.91 0.03 4.92
CA THR A 84 -5.48 -0.93 5.96
C THR A 84 -6.35 -2.19 5.97
N GLU A 85 -7.50 -2.19 5.31
CA GLU A 85 -8.29 -3.42 5.12
C GLU A 85 -7.71 -4.32 4.02
N LYS A 86 -6.70 -5.09 4.41
CA LYS A 86 -6.43 -6.52 4.07
C LYS A 86 -5.00 -6.91 4.47
N ALA A 87 -4.53 -6.48 5.64
CA ALA A 87 -3.31 -7.02 6.25
C ALA A 87 -3.51 -8.38 6.94
N THR A 88 -4.70 -8.98 6.80
CA THR A 88 -4.92 -10.44 6.92
C THR A 88 -4.90 -11.13 5.55
N ALA A 89 -4.28 -10.50 4.54
CA ALA A 89 -3.72 -11.28 3.46
C ALA A 89 -2.76 -12.27 4.10
N ILE A 90 -3.05 -13.57 3.94
CA ILE A 90 -2.10 -14.67 4.04
C ILE A 90 -0.70 -14.08 3.80
N MET A 91 0.23 -14.21 4.74
CA MET A 91 1.61 -13.75 4.54
C MET A 91 2.17 -14.55 3.37
N LYS A 92 1.87 -14.09 2.14
CA LYS A 92 2.37 -14.67 0.91
C LYS A 92 3.87 -14.44 1.02
N GLU A 93 4.61 -15.53 1.06
CA GLU A 93 6.05 -15.47 0.92
C GLU A 93 6.33 -14.82 -0.43
N TYR A 94 7.22 -13.82 -0.44
CA TYR A 94 7.58 -13.11 -1.67
C TYR A 94 9.08 -13.24 -1.87
N THR A 95 9.48 -13.35 -3.13
CA THR A 95 10.88 -13.18 -3.52
C THR A 95 11.19 -11.69 -3.56
N TYR A 96 12.23 -11.27 -2.83
CA TYR A 96 12.67 -9.88 -2.74
C TYR A 96 13.88 -9.59 -3.64
N PRO A 97 14.16 -8.31 -3.96
CA PRO A 97 15.32 -7.92 -4.78
C PRO A 97 16.63 -8.40 -4.14
N SER A 98 17.56 -8.87 -4.98
CA SER A 98 18.92 -9.23 -4.57
C SER A 98 19.93 -8.65 -5.58
N GLY A 99 21.19 -8.46 -5.19
CA GLY A 99 22.21 -7.92 -6.10
C GLY A 99 22.40 -8.74 -7.40
N LYS A 100 22.10 -10.06 -7.37
CA LYS A 100 22.11 -10.92 -8.57
C LYS A 100 20.86 -10.76 -9.44
N ASN A 101 19.74 -10.37 -8.85
CA ASN A 101 18.45 -10.21 -9.52
C ASN A 101 17.67 -9.02 -8.92
N PRO A 102 18.01 -7.77 -9.28
CA PRO A 102 17.39 -6.58 -8.70
C PRO A 102 15.89 -6.49 -8.99
N PHE A 103 15.43 -7.01 -10.13
CA PHE A 103 14.04 -6.94 -10.56
C PHE A 103 13.20 -8.18 -10.19
N MET A 104 13.81 -9.15 -9.51
CA MET A 104 13.16 -10.39 -9.06
C MET A 104 12.51 -11.19 -10.20
N ASN A 105 13.00 -11.06 -11.43
CA ASN A 105 12.46 -11.81 -12.58
C ASN A 105 12.85 -13.29 -12.47
N PRO A 106 11.97 -14.24 -12.82
CA PRO A 106 12.36 -15.65 -12.87
C PRO A 106 13.51 -15.83 -13.86
N LEU A 107 14.62 -16.40 -13.37
CA LEU A 107 15.81 -16.65 -14.19
C LEU A 107 15.69 -18.02 -14.87
N LEU A 108 16.37 -18.19 -16.01
CA LEU A 108 16.39 -19.47 -16.71
C LEU A 108 17.00 -20.60 -15.86
N THR A 109 18.00 -20.27 -15.04
CA THR A 109 18.63 -21.21 -14.10
C THR A 109 17.69 -21.61 -12.97
N GLU A 110 16.85 -20.68 -12.50
CA GLU A 110 15.86 -20.94 -11.44
C GLU A 110 14.79 -21.96 -11.86
N ILE A 111 14.56 -22.18 -13.16
CA ILE A 111 13.61 -23.17 -13.65
C ILE A 111 13.98 -24.59 -13.17
N LEU A 112 15.27 -24.90 -13.11
CA LEU A 112 15.78 -26.20 -12.66
C LEU A 112 16.18 -26.17 -11.18
N ASP A 113 16.84 -25.09 -10.74
CA ASP A 113 17.42 -25.01 -9.39
C ASP A 113 16.39 -24.67 -8.31
N ASN A 114 15.40 -23.83 -8.62
CA ASN A 114 14.35 -23.40 -7.69
C ASN A 114 12.99 -23.32 -8.38
N PRO A 115 12.40 -24.45 -8.78
CA PRO A 115 11.09 -24.44 -9.42
C PRO A 115 10.03 -23.92 -8.45
N ASN A 116 10.18 -24.09 -7.13
CA ASN A 116 9.25 -23.65 -6.08
C ASN A 116 9.45 -22.19 -5.61
N ARG A 117 10.02 -21.30 -6.44
CA ARG A 117 10.19 -19.89 -6.05
C ARG A 117 8.86 -19.24 -5.66
N ALA A 118 8.91 -18.42 -4.62
CA ALA A 118 7.79 -17.60 -4.19
C ALA A 118 7.52 -16.46 -5.20
N PRO A 119 6.27 -15.96 -5.32
CA PRO A 119 5.95 -14.88 -6.25
C PRO A 119 6.83 -13.64 -5.99
N SER A 120 7.14 -12.87 -7.03
CA SER A 120 7.91 -11.64 -6.87
C SER A 120 7.17 -10.60 -6.03
N ALA A 121 7.89 -9.88 -5.17
CA ALA A 121 7.30 -8.87 -4.31
C ALA A 121 6.63 -7.74 -5.14
N PRO A 122 5.52 -7.16 -4.65
CA PRO A 122 4.81 -6.11 -5.37
C PRO A 122 5.64 -4.84 -5.48
N VAL A 123 6.03 -4.51 -6.71
CA VAL A 123 6.80 -3.30 -7.06
C VAL A 123 6.03 -1.99 -6.84
N THR A 124 4.72 -2.07 -6.57
CA THR A 124 3.91 -0.90 -6.20
C THR A 124 4.28 -0.36 -4.81
N SER A 125 4.79 -1.22 -3.92
CA SER A 125 5.17 -0.82 -2.57
C SER A 125 6.48 -0.02 -2.55
N ASN A 126 6.49 1.11 -1.82
CA ASN A 126 7.67 1.98 -1.74
C ASN A 126 8.89 1.26 -1.12
N LYS A 127 8.65 0.29 -0.23
CA LYS A 127 9.71 -0.52 0.38
C LYS A 127 10.44 -1.37 -0.67
N VAL A 128 9.69 -2.07 -1.53
CA VAL A 128 10.27 -2.90 -2.58
C VAL A 128 10.97 -2.05 -3.63
N LYS A 129 10.41 -0.89 -4.02
CA LYS A 129 11.08 0.06 -4.93
C LYS A 129 12.46 0.46 -4.42
N ARG A 130 12.56 0.82 -3.13
CA ARG A 130 13.85 1.18 -2.53
C ARG A 130 14.83 0.00 -2.54
N GLN A 131 14.35 -1.21 -2.28
CA GLN A 131 15.19 -2.41 -2.36
C GLN A 131 15.66 -2.73 -3.78
N ILE A 132 14.83 -2.47 -4.81
CA ILE A 132 15.24 -2.60 -6.22
C ILE A 132 16.36 -1.60 -6.53
N GLU A 133 16.20 -0.34 -6.12
CA GLU A 133 17.23 0.70 -6.31
C GLU A 133 18.54 0.34 -5.59
N GLU A 134 18.47 -0.15 -4.36
CA GLU A 134 19.63 -0.61 -3.58
C GLU A 134 20.32 -1.81 -4.24
N ALA A 135 19.56 -2.85 -4.63
CA ALA A 135 20.09 -4.03 -5.29
C ALA A 135 20.67 -3.73 -6.69
N PHE A 136 20.10 -2.78 -7.42
CA PHE A 136 20.61 -2.37 -8.74
C PHE A 136 21.97 -1.68 -8.62
N LYS A 137 22.18 -0.88 -7.56
CA LYS A 137 23.49 -0.25 -7.29
C LYS A 137 24.59 -1.27 -6.95
N GLU A 138 24.23 -2.39 -6.35
CA GLU A 138 25.18 -3.47 -6.01
C GLU A 138 25.66 -4.25 -7.24
N THR A 139 25.05 -4.06 -8.41
CA THR A 139 25.45 -4.75 -9.64
C THR A 139 26.87 -4.28 -10.02
N SER A 140 27.80 -5.23 -10.10
CA SER A 140 29.26 -5.00 -10.14
C SER A 140 29.78 -4.18 -11.32
N ASP A 141 28.98 -4.01 -12.37
CA ASP A 141 29.43 -3.49 -13.66
C ASP A 141 28.92 -2.07 -13.94
N LEU A 142 28.33 -1.42 -12.92
CA LEU A 142 27.72 -0.09 -13.06
C LEU A 142 28.72 1.02 -12.74
N TYR A 143 29.38 1.56 -13.78
CA TYR A 143 30.26 2.73 -13.66
C TYR A 143 29.47 4.03 -13.86
N MET A 144 28.66 4.42 -12.89
CA MET A 144 27.95 5.72 -12.87
C MET A 144 27.89 6.30 -11.46
N ASP A 145 27.63 7.60 -11.35
CA ASP A 145 27.41 8.24 -10.05
C ASP A 145 26.08 7.74 -9.45
N THR A 146 26.16 6.77 -8.54
CA THR A 146 24.98 6.18 -7.87
C THR A 146 24.31 7.12 -6.85
N SER A 147 24.90 8.29 -6.59
CA SER A 147 24.30 9.33 -5.75
C SER A 147 23.25 10.14 -6.51
N ASP A 148 23.38 10.26 -7.84
CA ASP A 148 22.39 10.91 -8.68
C ASP A 148 21.22 9.95 -8.96
N LYS A 149 20.05 10.29 -8.42
CA LYS A 149 18.81 9.52 -8.61
C LYS A 149 18.28 9.60 -10.03
N PHE A 150 18.54 10.68 -10.76
CA PHE A 150 18.03 10.86 -12.12
C PHE A 150 18.78 9.96 -13.10
N ASP A 151 20.11 9.95 -13.04
CA ASP A 151 20.94 9.08 -13.87
C ASP A 151 20.70 7.60 -13.56
N LEU A 152 20.52 7.26 -12.27
CA LEU A 152 20.09 5.92 -11.87
C LEU A 152 18.71 5.55 -12.46
N ALA A 153 17.75 6.47 -12.44
CA ALA A 153 16.43 6.22 -13.01
C ALA A 153 16.48 6.05 -14.54
N GLN A 154 17.34 6.82 -15.24
CA GLN A 154 17.56 6.66 -16.67
C GLN A 154 18.16 5.29 -17.01
N SER A 155 19.15 4.83 -16.23
CA SER A 155 19.76 3.51 -16.44
C SER A 155 18.81 2.36 -16.12
N MET A 156 17.94 2.51 -15.12
CA MET A 156 16.91 1.52 -14.80
C MET A 156 15.76 1.47 -15.83
N ARG A 157 15.61 2.46 -16.71
CA ARG A 157 14.43 2.55 -17.62
C ARG A 157 14.28 1.35 -18.55
N THR A 158 15.38 0.71 -18.94
CA THR A 158 15.37 -0.46 -19.83
C THR A 158 15.06 -1.76 -19.10
N PHE A 159 15.09 -1.75 -17.77
CA PHE A 159 14.87 -2.92 -16.94
C PHE A 159 13.52 -2.83 -16.24
N ALA A 160 12.74 -3.90 -16.34
CA ALA A 160 11.41 -3.97 -15.74
C ALA A 160 11.18 -5.33 -15.09
N SER A 161 10.35 -5.35 -14.05
CA SER A 161 9.80 -6.58 -13.50
C SER A 161 8.74 -7.13 -14.45
N ILE A 162 8.84 -8.41 -14.82
CA ILE A 162 7.79 -9.07 -15.59
C ILE A 162 6.56 -9.38 -14.72
N GLN A 163 5.42 -9.59 -15.35
CA GLN A 163 4.14 -9.82 -14.67
C GLN A 163 4.10 -11.20 -13.98
N SER A 164 4.80 -12.19 -14.53
CA SER A 164 4.88 -13.55 -13.98
C SER A 164 6.13 -13.71 -13.11
N GLY A 165 5.96 -13.67 -11.80
CA GLY A 165 7.03 -13.99 -10.84
C GLY A 165 7.13 -15.48 -10.49
N LEU A 166 6.32 -16.35 -11.10
CA LEU A 166 6.20 -17.76 -10.73
C LEU A 166 6.73 -18.68 -11.85
N ILE A 167 7.16 -19.88 -11.44
CA ILE A 167 7.61 -20.94 -12.33
C ILE A 167 6.81 -22.22 -11.99
N PRO A 168 5.96 -22.74 -12.90
CA PRO A 168 5.43 -22.07 -14.10
C PRO A 168 4.54 -20.86 -13.76
N ASN A 169 4.09 -20.11 -14.79
CA ASN A 169 3.18 -18.97 -14.60
C ASN A 169 1.84 -19.40 -13.97
N ASP A 170 1.20 -18.52 -13.19
CA ASP A 170 -0.04 -18.80 -12.46
C ASP A 170 -1.27 -18.67 -13.37
N GLN A 171 -1.53 -19.70 -14.16
CA GLN A 171 -2.70 -19.77 -15.02
C GLN A 171 -4.01 -19.87 -14.22
N ASP A 172 -3.97 -20.51 -13.04
CA ASP A 172 -5.17 -20.76 -12.23
C ASP A 172 -5.72 -19.49 -11.62
N GLU A 173 -4.87 -18.64 -11.01
CA GLU A 173 -5.30 -17.33 -10.51
C GLU A 173 -5.79 -16.43 -11.66
N PHE A 174 -5.20 -16.53 -12.85
CA PHE A 174 -5.69 -15.79 -14.03
C PHE A 174 -7.09 -16.25 -14.47
N LEU A 175 -7.32 -17.56 -14.55
CA LEU A 175 -8.66 -18.10 -14.87
C LEU A 175 -9.69 -17.73 -13.79
N LYS A 176 -9.32 -17.79 -12.51
CA LYS A 176 -10.17 -17.33 -11.40
C LYS A 176 -10.48 -15.84 -11.49
N PHE A 177 -9.51 -15.02 -11.91
CA PHE A 177 -9.71 -13.60 -12.13
C PHE A 177 -10.70 -13.34 -13.28
N LEU A 178 -10.57 -14.05 -14.40
CA LEU A 178 -11.53 -13.97 -15.52
C LEU A 178 -12.93 -14.47 -15.13
N ALA A 179 -12.98 -15.50 -14.27
CA ALA A 179 -14.22 -16.07 -13.78
C ALA A 179 -14.88 -15.26 -12.64
N LYS A 180 -14.19 -14.22 -12.14
CA LYS A 180 -14.65 -13.43 -11.01
C LYS A 180 -16.00 -12.78 -11.32
N GLY A 181 -16.99 -13.06 -10.48
CA GLY A 181 -18.34 -12.53 -10.63
C GLY A 181 -19.20 -13.27 -11.66
N ILE A 182 -18.76 -14.39 -12.24
CA ILE A 182 -19.67 -15.25 -13.01
C ILE A 182 -20.70 -15.87 -12.05
N ASP A 183 -20.26 -16.30 -10.87
CA ASP A 183 -21.09 -17.01 -9.89
C ASP A 183 -21.81 -16.08 -8.90
N GLU A 184 -21.55 -14.77 -8.97
CA GLU A 184 -22.19 -13.79 -8.08
C GLU A 184 -23.64 -13.51 -8.56
N PRO A 185 -24.65 -13.57 -7.67
CA PRO A 185 -26.02 -13.22 -8.02
C PRO A 185 -26.09 -11.78 -8.54
N ASP A 186 -26.63 -11.61 -9.74
CA ASP A 186 -26.80 -10.30 -10.37
C ASP A 186 -27.95 -9.55 -9.69
N TYR A 187 -27.63 -8.48 -8.96
CA TYR A 187 -28.61 -7.60 -8.32
C TYR A 187 -28.99 -6.39 -9.19
N SER A 188 -28.54 -6.33 -10.44
CA SER A 188 -28.94 -5.26 -11.34
C SER A 188 -30.42 -5.39 -11.73
N SER A 189 -31.17 -4.30 -11.61
CA SER A 189 -32.60 -4.22 -11.94
C SER A 189 -32.89 -4.12 -13.44
N THR A 190 -31.86 -4.25 -14.28
CA THR A 190 -31.93 -4.17 -15.73
C THR A 190 -32.22 -5.54 -16.34
N PHE A 191 -33.17 -5.60 -17.27
CA PHE A 191 -33.65 -6.82 -17.97
C PHE A 191 -32.60 -7.53 -18.86
N LEU A 192 -31.34 -7.09 -18.79
CA LEU A 192 -30.18 -7.66 -19.48
C LEU A 192 -29.13 -8.00 -18.42
N ALA A 193 -29.40 -9.09 -17.69
CA ALA A 193 -28.45 -9.66 -16.74
C ALA A 193 -27.07 -9.91 -17.39
N ARG A 194 -26.03 -10.00 -16.56
CA ARG A 194 -24.67 -10.39 -16.94
C ARG A 194 -24.71 -11.58 -17.94
N ARG A 195 -24.09 -11.44 -19.13
CA ARG A 195 -24.12 -12.39 -20.28
C ARG A 195 -25.40 -12.47 -21.12
N ALA A 196 -26.38 -11.56 -20.96
CA ALA A 196 -27.59 -11.57 -21.82
C ALA A 196 -27.27 -11.41 -23.32
N LYS A 197 -26.21 -10.66 -23.64
CA LYS A 197 -25.75 -10.48 -25.02
C LYS A 197 -25.15 -11.77 -25.60
N GLU A 198 -24.30 -12.48 -24.84
CA GLU A 198 -23.75 -13.80 -25.21
C GLU A 198 -24.87 -14.83 -25.43
N LYS A 199 -25.92 -14.84 -24.59
CA LYS A 199 -27.07 -15.74 -24.76
C LYS A 199 -28.02 -15.35 -25.90
N SER A 200 -28.08 -14.07 -26.29
CA SER A 200 -28.97 -13.61 -27.38
C SER A 200 -28.38 -13.84 -28.77
N GLU A 201 -27.06 -13.91 -28.88
CA GLU A 201 -26.33 -14.00 -30.15
C GLU A 201 -26.03 -15.46 -30.52
N GLY A 202 -26.98 -16.38 -30.36
CA GLY A 202 -26.86 -17.78 -30.84
C GLY A 202 -25.59 -18.52 -30.41
N TYR A 203 -24.91 -18.03 -29.37
CA TYR A 203 -23.65 -18.58 -28.89
C TYR A 203 -23.98 -19.88 -28.17
N VAL A 204 -23.76 -21.00 -28.85
CA VAL A 204 -23.87 -22.32 -28.24
C VAL A 204 -22.63 -22.49 -27.40
N ASP A 205 -22.77 -22.40 -26.08
CA ASP A 205 -21.72 -22.84 -25.16
C ASP A 205 -21.32 -24.26 -25.56
N ALA A 206 -20.06 -24.45 -25.95
CA ALA A 206 -19.58 -25.77 -26.34
C ALA A 206 -19.83 -26.74 -25.17
N GLN A 207 -20.47 -27.88 -25.43
CA GLN A 207 -20.73 -28.88 -24.40
C GLN A 207 -19.40 -29.30 -23.76
N GLY A 208 -19.19 -28.88 -22.52
CA GLY A 208 -17.92 -29.03 -21.79
C GLY A 208 -17.41 -27.73 -21.16
N SER A 209 -17.69 -26.56 -21.75
CA SER A 209 -17.20 -25.27 -21.24
C SER A 209 -17.85 -24.83 -19.93
N ALA A 210 -19.13 -25.17 -19.72
CA ALA A 210 -19.85 -24.90 -18.47
C ALA A 210 -19.47 -25.87 -17.33
N ALA A 211 -18.90 -27.04 -17.65
CA ALA A 211 -18.47 -28.05 -16.69
C ALA A 211 -17.00 -27.88 -16.25
N MET A 212 -16.27 -26.94 -16.86
CA MET A 212 -14.86 -26.64 -16.54
C MET A 212 -14.69 -25.62 -15.40
N THR A 213 -15.61 -25.59 -14.43
CA THR A 213 -15.44 -24.82 -13.18
C THR A 213 -14.37 -25.41 -12.24
N GLY A 214 -13.73 -26.51 -12.65
CA GLY A 214 -12.61 -27.13 -11.97
C GLY A 214 -11.65 -27.78 -12.97
N LEU A 215 -10.99 -26.97 -13.80
CA LEU A 215 -9.83 -27.45 -14.57
C LEU A 215 -8.72 -27.81 -13.59
N SER A 216 -8.33 -29.08 -13.55
CA SER A 216 -7.07 -29.51 -12.94
C SER A 216 -5.91 -29.04 -13.80
N ASN A 217 -4.93 -28.46 -13.12
CA ASN A 217 -3.78 -27.78 -13.70
C ASN A 217 -2.95 -28.75 -14.57
N SER A 218 -2.63 -28.36 -15.82
CA SER A 218 -1.89 -29.19 -16.79
C SER A 218 -0.43 -28.77 -16.95
N THR A 219 0.05 -27.75 -16.24
CA THR A 219 1.48 -27.44 -16.21
C THR A 219 2.13 -28.14 -15.03
N ASP A 220 2.50 -29.40 -15.25
CA ASP A 220 3.31 -30.13 -14.28
C ASP A 220 4.59 -29.35 -14.00
N LYS A 221 4.81 -29.08 -12.72
CA LYS A 221 6.01 -28.40 -12.26
C LYS A 221 7.23 -29.29 -12.56
N PRO A 222 8.31 -28.76 -13.15
CA PRO A 222 9.55 -29.52 -13.29
C PRO A 222 9.99 -30.01 -11.91
N THR A 223 10.22 -31.31 -11.76
CA THR A 223 10.89 -31.85 -10.58
C THR A 223 12.34 -31.40 -10.67
N GLY A 224 12.71 -30.39 -9.88
CA GLY A 224 14.08 -29.85 -9.87
C GLY A 224 15.13 -30.95 -9.69
N VAL A 225 16.35 -30.69 -10.16
CA VAL A 225 17.44 -31.64 -10.04
C VAL A 225 18.14 -31.46 -8.70
N THR A 226 18.29 -32.54 -7.92
CA THR A 226 19.27 -32.54 -6.83
C THR A 226 20.67 -32.58 -7.44
N PRO A 227 21.65 -31.80 -6.94
CA PRO A 227 23.01 -31.87 -7.45
C PRO A 227 23.52 -33.31 -7.35
N ALA A 228 23.86 -33.91 -8.50
CA ALA A 228 24.45 -35.23 -8.54
C ALA A 228 25.87 -35.16 -7.97
N GLY A 229 26.04 -35.64 -6.74
CA GLY A 229 27.29 -36.15 -6.19
C GLY A 229 28.36 -35.11 -5.81
N THR A 230 28.45 -34.81 -4.51
CA THR A 230 29.76 -34.70 -3.85
C THR A 230 30.08 -36.07 -3.26
N ALA A 231 30.93 -36.83 -3.95
CA ALA A 231 31.72 -37.92 -3.40
C ALA A 231 33.19 -37.54 -3.55
#